data_AF-A0A2G8KPF2-F1
#
_entry.id   AF-A0A2G8KPF2-F1
#
_cell.length_a   1.000
_cell.length_b   1.000
_cell.length_c   1.000
_cell.angle_alpha   90.00
_cell.angle_beta   90.00
_cell.angle_gamma   90.00
#
_symmetry.space_group_name_H-M   'P 1'
#
loop_
_entity.id
_entity.type
_entity.pdbx_description
1 polymer ?
#
loop_
_entity_poly.entity_id
_entity_poly.type
_entity_poly.pdbx_seq_one_letter_code
_entity_poly.pdbx_strand_id
1 'polypeptide(L)'
;MTSNEFKFALAVETALNSVPEPEFRQLMVEALVVLAVVIEKQWLPGFSKVIDVGQLVNDANGLFLADQAAYDGDALACCVSTDPTFQRPYPLSCEGSAGICEHFYDSAPSGSYGTMIYMTRAALNYFNIRQMFEGTDRVECKPS
;
A
#
# COMPACT_ATOMS: atom_id res chain seq x y z
N MET A 1 5.08 30.47 0.33
CA MET A 1 5.97 29.39 -0.15
C MET A 1 7.36 29.95 -0.33
N THR A 2 8.36 29.27 0.21
CA THR A 2 9.78 29.65 0.01
C THR A 2 10.31 29.04 -1.29
N SER A 3 11.37 29.63 -1.89
CA SER A 3 11.95 29.12 -3.14
C SER A 3 12.50 27.69 -3.05
N ASN A 4 12.75 27.18 -1.83
CA ASN A 4 13.23 25.82 -1.60
C ASN A 4 12.08 24.80 -1.57
N GLU A 5 10.91 25.16 -1.01
CA GLU A 5 9.71 24.31 -1.05
C GLU A 5 9.23 24.06 -2.49
N PHE A 6 9.32 25.08 -3.34
CA PHE A 6 8.93 24.98 -4.75
C PHE A 6 9.81 23.98 -5.52
N LYS A 7 11.12 23.93 -5.21
CA LYS A 7 12.05 22.96 -5.83
C LYS A 7 11.79 21.53 -5.38
N PHE A 8 11.42 21.34 -4.10
CA PHE A 8 11.06 20.02 -3.58
C PHE A 8 9.75 19.51 -4.19
N ALA A 9 8.72 20.35 -4.26
CA ALA A 9 7.44 19.98 -4.87
C ALA A 9 7.61 19.54 -6.33
N LEU A 10 8.37 20.30 -7.12
CA LEU A 10 8.65 19.96 -8.52
C LEU A 10 9.44 18.65 -8.65
N ALA A 11 10.37 18.37 -7.72
CA ALA A 11 11.12 17.12 -7.73
C ALA A 11 10.21 15.90 -7.43
N VAL A 12 9.30 16.03 -6.46
CA VAL A 12 8.30 14.99 -6.14
C VAL A 12 7.36 14.77 -7.33
N GLU A 13 6.86 15.84 -7.93
CA GLU A 13 6.02 15.77 -9.13
C GLU A 13 6.74 15.09 -10.30
N THR A 14 8.00 15.47 -10.55
CA THR A 14 8.82 14.86 -11.61
C THR A 14 9.03 13.37 -11.36
N ALA A 15 9.31 12.98 -10.11
CA ALA A 15 9.49 11.58 -9.73
C ALA A 15 8.19 10.77 -9.94
N LEU A 16 7.04 11.29 -9.48
CA LEU A 16 5.75 10.63 -9.68
C LEU A 16 5.36 10.54 -11.16
N ASN A 17 5.63 11.60 -11.94
CA ASN A 17 5.34 11.62 -13.37
C ASN A 17 6.23 10.68 -14.20
N SER A 18 7.32 10.17 -13.63
CA SER A 18 8.17 9.17 -14.28
C SER A 18 7.63 7.74 -14.18
N VAL A 19 6.63 7.49 -13.31
CA VAL A 19 5.94 6.20 -13.20
C VAL A 19 5.03 6.00 -14.42
N PRO A 20 5.24 4.99 -15.28
CA PRO A 20 4.51 4.86 -16.54
C PRO A 20 3.02 4.58 -16.34
N GLU A 21 2.68 3.74 -15.37
CA GLU A 21 1.31 3.25 -15.14
C GLU A 21 0.55 4.21 -14.20
N PRO A 22 -0.53 4.87 -14.66
CA PRO A 22 -1.24 5.86 -13.87
C PRO A 22 -1.91 5.27 -12.61
N GLU A 23 -2.37 4.03 -12.66
CA GLU A 23 -2.98 3.32 -11.53
C GLU A 23 -1.92 3.03 -10.44
N PHE A 24 -0.73 2.59 -10.84
CA PHE A 24 0.39 2.40 -9.91
C PHE A 24 0.85 3.73 -9.31
N ARG A 25 0.88 4.79 -10.13
CA ARG A 25 1.20 6.15 -9.67
C ARG A 25 0.23 6.63 -8.59
N GLN A 26 -1.06 6.32 -8.71
CA GLN A 26 -2.07 6.65 -7.69
C GLN A 26 -1.76 5.94 -6.35
N LEU A 27 -1.45 4.64 -6.39
CA LEU A 27 -1.07 3.90 -5.18
C LEU A 27 0.21 4.45 -4.53
N MET A 28 1.18 4.89 -5.34
CA MET A 28 2.40 5.55 -4.84
C MET A 28 2.09 6.86 -4.11
N VAL A 29 1.14 7.66 -4.61
CA VAL A 29 0.68 8.88 -3.95
C VAL A 29 0.03 8.55 -2.60
N GLU A 30 -0.86 7.58 -2.57
CA GLU A 30 -1.53 7.12 -1.35
C GLU A 30 -0.53 6.61 -0.30
N ALA A 31 0.45 5.80 -0.73
CA ALA A 31 1.53 5.34 0.13
C ALA A 31 2.36 6.50 0.71
N LEU A 32 2.69 7.51 -0.10
CA LEU A 32 3.39 8.71 0.36
C LEU A 32 2.56 9.51 1.38
N VAL A 33 1.24 9.59 1.21
CA VAL A 33 0.33 10.22 2.18
C VAL A 33 0.37 9.46 3.51
N VAL A 34 0.27 8.13 3.49
CA VAL A 34 0.38 7.31 4.72
C VAL A 34 1.74 7.53 5.40
N LEU A 35 2.83 7.50 4.64
CA LEU A 35 4.17 7.75 5.18
C LEU A 35 4.30 9.14 5.81
N ALA A 36 3.72 10.17 5.19
CA ALA A 36 3.71 11.53 5.75
C ALA A 36 3.01 11.57 7.12
N VAL A 37 1.86 10.89 7.26
CA VAL A 37 1.14 10.79 8.54
C VAL A 37 1.95 10.04 9.59
N VAL A 38 2.57 8.91 9.24
CA VAL A 38 3.42 8.13 10.17
C VAL A 38 4.58 8.97 10.69
N ILE A 39 5.22 9.74 9.81
CA ILE A 39 6.31 10.65 10.16
C ILE A 39 5.82 11.79 11.07
N GLU A 40 4.68 12.41 10.74
CA GLU A 40 4.10 13.51 11.52
C GLU A 40 3.77 13.08 12.96
N LYS A 41 3.25 11.86 13.13
CA LYS A 41 2.91 11.31 14.45
C LYS A 41 4.13 10.85 15.26
N GLN A 42 5.35 11.02 14.74
CA GLN A 42 6.60 10.61 15.39
C GLN A 42 6.59 9.15 15.86
N TRP A 43 5.85 8.27 15.17
CA TRP A 43 5.83 6.83 15.47
C TRP A 43 7.20 6.17 15.25
N LEU A 44 8.15 6.91 14.69
CA LEU A 44 9.49 6.46 14.36
C LEU A 44 10.55 7.38 14.96
N PRO A 45 11.26 6.94 16.03
CA PRO A 45 12.45 7.64 16.48
C PRO A 45 13.58 7.43 15.46
N GLY A 46 13.75 8.38 14.54
CA GLY A 46 14.90 8.46 13.64
C GLY A 46 14.70 7.79 12.28
N PHE A 47 14.50 8.62 11.25
CA PHE A 47 14.44 8.18 9.87
C PHE A 47 15.87 8.08 9.30
N SER A 48 16.50 6.92 9.41
CA SER A 48 17.87 6.69 8.91
C SER A 48 17.91 5.88 7.61
N LYS A 49 16.79 5.35 7.14
CA LYS A 49 16.75 4.37 6.05
C LYS A 49 16.00 4.92 4.83
N VAL A 50 16.51 4.61 3.65
CA VAL A 50 15.79 4.82 2.38
C VAL A 50 14.56 3.91 2.35
N ILE A 51 13.41 4.47 2.01
CA ILE A 51 12.16 3.73 1.86
C ILE A 51 11.92 3.47 0.39
N ASP A 52 11.73 2.20 0.08
CA ASP A 52 11.20 1.79 -1.20
C ASP A 52 9.66 1.83 -1.15
N VAL A 53 9.08 2.90 -1.67
CA VAL A 53 7.63 3.10 -1.70
C VAL A 53 6.97 2.08 -2.65
N GLY A 54 7.65 1.65 -3.72
CA GLY A 54 7.13 0.62 -4.62
C GLY A 54 7.04 -0.73 -3.94
N GLN A 55 8.04 -1.10 -3.14
CA GLN A 55 7.97 -2.31 -2.31
C GLN A 55 6.85 -2.21 -1.27
N LEU A 56 6.64 -1.04 -0.66
CA LEU A 56 5.55 -0.82 0.29
C LEU A 56 4.16 -1.07 -0.34
N VAL A 57 3.96 -0.59 -1.57
CA VAL A 57 2.73 -0.86 -2.36
C VAL A 57 2.57 -2.35 -2.66
N ASN A 58 3.65 -3.04 -3.01
CA ASN A 58 3.63 -4.49 -3.24
C ASN A 58 3.30 -5.29 -1.96
N ASP A 59 3.86 -4.89 -0.83
CA ASP A 59 3.59 -5.51 0.47
C ASP A 59 2.12 -5.30 0.87
N ALA A 60 1.56 -4.11 0.62
CA ALA A 60 0.15 -3.80 0.83
C ALA A 60 -0.76 -4.68 -0.04
N ASN A 61 -0.44 -4.85 -1.33
CA ASN A 61 -1.15 -5.77 -2.22
C ASN A 61 -1.06 -7.22 -1.73
N GLY A 62 0.09 -7.64 -1.17
CA GLY A 62 0.23 -8.95 -0.55
C GLY A 62 -0.71 -9.17 0.65
N LEU A 63 -0.84 -8.17 1.51
CA LEU A 63 -1.79 -8.19 2.64
C LEU A 63 -3.24 -8.20 2.16
N PHE A 64 -3.57 -7.44 1.12
CA PHE A 64 -4.89 -7.47 0.49
C PHE A 64 -5.24 -8.87 0.01
N LEU A 65 -4.35 -9.50 -0.77
CA LEU A 65 -4.61 -10.84 -1.30
C LEU A 65 -4.72 -11.91 -0.20
N ALA A 66 -3.98 -11.76 0.90
CA ALA A 66 -4.11 -12.63 2.06
C ALA A 66 -5.50 -12.53 2.70
N ASP A 67 -6.03 -11.31 2.85
CA ASP A 67 -7.39 -11.10 3.36
C ASP A 67 -8.44 -11.60 2.36
N GLN A 68 -8.24 -11.37 1.05
CA GLN A 68 -9.14 -11.88 0.01
C GLN A 68 -9.24 -13.41 0.10
N ALA A 69 -8.11 -14.12 0.19
CA ALA A 69 -8.06 -15.57 0.38
C ALA A 69 -8.77 -16.04 1.67
N ALA A 70 -8.65 -15.27 2.76
CA ALA A 70 -9.23 -15.64 4.05
C ALA A 70 -10.75 -15.42 4.11
N TYR A 71 -11.28 -14.46 3.36
CA TYR A 71 -12.68 -14.03 3.43
C TYR A 71 -13.47 -14.26 2.13
N ASP A 72 -12.95 -15.08 1.21
CA ASP A 72 -13.60 -15.41 -0.06
C ASP A 72 -13.93 -14.14 -0.89
N GLY A 73 -12.95 -13.23 -1.00
CA GLY A 73 -13.09 -11.97 -1.71
C GLY A 73 -12.94 -12.08 -3.23
N ASP A 74 -13.33 -11.03 -3.95
CA ASP A 74 -13.39 -11.01 -5.42
C ASP A 74 -12.05 -11.32 -6.11
N ALA A 75 -10.92 -11.02 -5.46
CA ALA A 75 -9.60 -11.33 -6.01
C ALA A 75 -9.32 -12.83 -6.16
N LEU A 76 -10.13 -13.73 -5.57
CA LEU A 76 -10.03 -15.17 -5.81
C LEU A 76 -10.32 -15.56 -7.26
N ALA A 77 -11.04 -14.71 -7.99
CA ALA A 77 -11.37 -14.97 -9.39
C ALA A 77 -10.13 -15.03 -10.30
N CYS A 78 -9.02 -14.42 -9.91
CA CYS A 78 -7.91 -14.16 -10.83
C CYS A 78 -6.54 -14.08 -10.17
N CYS A 79 -6.45 -13.59 -8.93
CA CYS A 79 -5.21 -13.02 -8.43
C CYS A 79 -4.80 -13.58 -7.05
N VAL A 80 -5.63 -14.41 -6.43
CA VAL A 80 -5.27 -15.33 -5.34
C VAL A 80 -6.12 -16.61 -5.41
N SER A 81 -5.72 -17.68 -4.74
CA SER A 81 -6.55 -18.88 -4.57
C SER A 81 -6.27 -19.52 -3.23
N THR A 82 -7.22 -20.31 -2.73
CA THR A 82 -7.09 -21.13 -1.52
C THR A 82 -6.45 -22.49 -1.80
N ASP A 83 -6.28 -22.86 -3.08
CA ASP A 83 -5.58 -24.08 -3.47
C ASP A 83 -4.06 -23.93 -3.20
N PRO A 84 -3.44 -24.81 -2.39
CA PRO A 84 -2.01 -24.74 -2.09
C PRO A 84 -1.10 -24.97 -3.32
N THR A 85 -1.65 -25.49 -4.41
CA THR A 85 -0.94 -25.67 -5.69
C THR A 85 -1.08 -24.47 -6.61
N PHE A 86 -1.94 -23.50 -6.27
CA PHE A 86 -2.13 -22.30 -7.06
C PHE A 86 -0.88 -21.44 -7.07
N GLN A 87 -0.24 -21.39 -8.22
CA GLN A 87 0.78 -20.41 -8.51
C GLN A 87 0.08 -19.22 -9.16
N ARG A 88 0.26 -18.02 -8.60
CA ARG A 88 -0.25 -16.81 -9.21
C ARG A 88 0.28 -16.74 -10.65
N PRO A 89 -0.60 -16.67 -11.66
CA PRO A 89 -0.16 -16.62 -13.03
C PRO A 89 0.70 -15.38 -13.23
N TYR A 90 1.82 -15.53 -13.95
CA TYR A 90 2.65 -14.43 -14.41
C TYR A 90 2.79 -14.53 -15.93
N PRO A 91 2.24 -13.57 -16.71
CA PRO A 91 1.49 -12.38 -16.27
C PRO A 91 0.17 -12.74 -15.57
N LEU A 92 -0.31 -11.83 -14.71
CA LEU A 92 -1.60 -11.99 -14.00
C LEU A 92 -2.71 -12.19 -15.03
N SER A 93 -3.69 -13.06 -14.71
CA SER A 93 -4.85 -13.24 -15.58
C SER A 93 -5.86 -12.11 -15.46
N CYS A 94 -5.84 -11.38 -14.33
CA CYS A 94 -6.45 -10.05 -14.21
C CYS A 94 -5.53 -8.98 -14.83
N GLU A 95 -6.08 -7.87 -15.32
CA GLU A 95 -5.34 -6.75 -15.92
C GLU A 95 -4.54 -5.97 -14.84
N GLY A 96 -3.60 -6.66 -14.21
CA GLY A 96 -2.73 -6.14 -13.18
C GLY A 96 -1.42 -5.61 -13.75
N SER A 97 -1.17 -4.31 -13.59
CA SER A 97 0.11 -3.67 -13.89
C SER A 97 1.07 -3.70 -12.71
N ALA A 98 2.38 -3.70 -12.97
CA ALA A 98 3.45 -3.68 -11.96
C ALA A 98 3.40 -4.81 -10.90
N GLY A 99 2.74 -5.93 -11.20
CA GLY A 99 2.59 -7.07 -10.26
C GLY A 99 1.53 -6.87 -9.18
N ILE A 100 0.69 -5.84 -9.32
CA ILE A 100 -0.43 -5.53 -8.42
C ILE A 100 -1.72 -6.12 -8.99
N CYS A 101 -2.60 -6.62 -8.10
CA CYS A 101 -3.90 -7.15 -8.51
C CYS A 101 -4.83 -6.02 -8.99
N GLU A 102 -5.56 -6.25 -10.08
CA GLU A 102 -6.58 -5.32 -10.60
C GLU A 102 -7.61 -4.92 -9.53
N HIS A 103 -8.12 -5.89 -8.76
CA HIS A 103 -9.06 -5.62 -7.66
C HIS A 103 -8.47 -4.73 -6.55
N PHE A 104 -7.14 -4.66 -6.43
CA PHE A 104 -6.51 -3.73 -5.51
C PHE A 104 -6.50 -2.30 -6.07
N TYR A 105 -6.36 -2.12 -7.40
CA TYR A 105 -6.54 -0.82 -8.04
C TYR A 105 -7.99 -0.33 -7.98
N ASP A 106 -8.97 -1.25 -8.06
CA ASP A 106 -10.40 -0.94 -7.96
C ASP A 106 -10.89 -0.72 -6.52
N SER A 107 -10.07 -1.04 -5.52
CA SER A 107 -10.42 -0.83 -4.13
C SER A 107 -10.41 0.66 -3.80
N ALA A 108 -11.46 1.13 -3.10
CA ALA A 108 -11.51 2.51 -2.65
C ALA A 108 -10.33 2.84 -1.72
N PRO A 109 -9.83 4.08 -1.67
CA PRO A 109 -8.76 4.45 -0.74
C PRO A 109 -9.17 4.31 0.72
N SER A 110 -10.45 4.51 1.02
CA SER A 110 -11.02 4.46 2.35
C SER A 110 -11.89 3.22 2.56
N GLY A 111 -12.29 2.98 3.82
CA GLY A 111 -13.09 1.82 4.22
C GLY A 111 -12.25 0.66 4.75
N SER A 112 -12.92 -0.34 5.32
CA SER A 112 -12.26 -1.45 6.05
C SER A 112 -11.33 -2.31 5.19
N TYR A 113 -11.56 -2.33 3.88
CA TYR A 113 -10.74 -3.05 2.89
C TYR A 113 -10.14 -2.10 1.84
N GLY A 114 -10.04 -0.81 2.18
CA GLY A 114 -9.50 0.19 1.28
C GLY A 114 -7.97 0.16 1.18
N THR A 115 -7.42 0.65 0.08
CA THR A 115 -5.97 0.62 -0.20
C THR A 115 -5.16 1.29 0.92
N MET A 116 -5.63 2.42 1.49
CA MET A 116 -4.90 3.14 2.55
C MET A 116 -4.77 2.33 3.85
N ILE A 117 -5.73 1.43 4.16
CA ILE A 117 -5.64 0.53 5.31
C ILE A 117 -4.52 -0.49 5.09
N TYR A 118 -4.43 -1.05 3.89
CA TYR A 118 -3.36 -1.97 3.53
C TYR A 118 -1.99 -1.28 3.47
N MET A 119 -1.92 -0.06 2.95
CA MET A 119 -0.68 0.77 3.00
C MET A 119 -0.27 1.05 4.44
N THR A 120 -1.23 1.34 5.32
CA THR A 120 -0.95 1.56 6.75
C THR A 120 -0.43 0.29 7.41
N ARG A 121 -1.07 -0.86 7.19
CA ARG A 121 -0.59 -2.16 7.71
C ARG A 121 0.79 -2.52 7.17
N ALA A 122 1.03 -2.29 5.88
CA ALA A 122 2.33 -2.49 5.25
C ALA A 122 3.40 -1.58 5.89
N ALA A 123 3.10 -0.30 6.13
CA ALA A 123 4.03 0.63 6.76
C ALA A 123 4.36 0.21 8.20
N LEU A 124 3.35 -0.16 8.99
CA LEU A 124 3.55 -0.66 10.35
C LEU A 124 4.43 -1.92 10.38
N ASN A 125 4.28 -2.82 9.42
CA ASN A 125 5.14 -4.00 9.26
C ASN A 125 6.55 -3.59 8.84
N TYR A 126 6.67 -2.73 7.83
CA TYR A 126 7.93 -2.26 7.24
C TYR A 126 8.85 -1.63 8.30
N PHE A 127 8.26 -0.88 9.22
CA PHE A 127 8.98 -0.22 10.29
C PHE A 127 8.94 -0.96 11.64
N ASN A 128 8.28 -2.13 11.71
CA ASN A 128 8.14 -2.92 12.92
C ASN A 128 7.51 -2.15 14.12
N ILE A 129 6.53 -1.27 13.85
CA ILE A 129 5.86 -0.43 14.87
C ILE A 129 4.69 -1.17 15.55
N ARG A 130 4.52 -2.48 15.29
CA ARG A 130 3.40 -3.29 15.82
C ARG A 130 3.23 -3.21 17.34
N GLN A 131 4.27 -2.82 18.09
CA GLN A 131 4.22 -2.72 19.55
C GLN A 131 3.43 -1.51 20.08
N MET A 132 3.03 -0.54 19.25
CA MET A 132 2.23 0.62 19.71
C MET A 132 0.71 0.40 19.66
N PHE A 133 0.23 -0.64 18.97
CA PHE A 133 -1.19 -0.96 18.85
C PHE A 133 -1.46 -2.28 19.57
N GLU A 134 -2.14 -2.22 20.71
CA GLU A 134 -2.45 -3.39 21.53
C GLU A 134 -3.23 -4.46 20.73
N GLY A 135 -2.57 -5.57 20.42
CA GLY A 135 -3.15 -6.91 20.54
C GLY A 135 -4.09 -7.43 19.45
N THR A 136 -4.41 -6.70 18.38
CA THR A 136 -5.14 -7.29 17.25
C THR A 136 -4.54 -6.86 15.92
N ASP A 137 -4.24 -7.82 15.03
CA ASP A 137 -3.84 -7.61 13.62
C ASP A 137 -4.89 -6.82 12.77
N ARG A 138 -5.93 -6.29 13.42
CA ARG A 138 -6.99 -5.48 12.85
C ARG A 138 -6.73 -4.01 13.19
N VAL A 139 -6.00 -3.32 12.32
CA VAL A 139 -6.00 -1.86 12.27
C VAL A 139 -7.33 -1.42 11.65
N GLU A 140 -8.44 -1.68 12.35
CA GLU A 140 -9.74 -1.13 12.01
C GLU A 140 -9.82 0.24 12.68
N CYS A 141 -9.79 1.32 11.89
CA CYS A 141 -10.16 2.64 12.38
C CYS A 141 -11.62 2.57 12.84
N LYS A 142 -11.85 2.38 14.15
CA LYS A 142 -13.19 2.53 14.71
C LYS A 142 -13.64 3.97 14.44
N PRO A 143 -14.79 4.19 13.79
CA PRO A 143 -15.37 5.52 13.75
C PRO A 143 -15.65 5.97 15.19
N SER A 144 -15.17 7.16 15.52
CA SER A 144 -15.43 7.85 16.79
C SER A 144 -16.90 8.23 16.94
#